data_AF-A0A3D2ZAK7-F1
#
_entry.id   AF-A0A3D2ZAK7-F1
#
_cell.length_a   1.000
_cell.length_b   1.000
_cell.length_c   1.000
_cell.angle_alpha   90.00
_cell.angle_beta   90.00
_cell.angle_gamma   90.00
#
_symmetry.space_group_name_H-M   'P 1'
#
loop_
_entity.id
_entity.type
_entity.pdbx_description
1 polymer ?
#
loop_
_entity_poly.entity_id
_entity_poly.type
_entity_poly.pdbx_seq_one_letter_code
_entity_poly.pdbx_strand_id
1 'polypeptide(L)'
;MAFYCAMNDKGEFSVWVLGCSHVGTDLRRDGRRSLAEAIEQAERGGDQGGPPFDWDIALHLGDLSGSQTAPDDEEGEEVIRQFGVSTKHPREHFYNLIGNHDASGPDEECQWWFRKWVDPEGLHPEHSGVDRSRRPYPIDGTWERYQFRVGNLLFLLMSDRNDGGPPVGRAERGGYP
;
A
#
# COMPACT_ATOMS: atom_id res chain seq x y z
N MET A 1 19.32 -3.25 23.78
CA MET A 1 20.14 -3.29 22.55
C MET A 1 19.58 -2.20 21.64
N ALA A 2 20.30 -1.09 21.49
CA ALA A 2 19.78 0.09 20.79
C ALA A 2 19.85 -0.14 19.28
N PHE A 3 18.70 -0.23 18.63
CA PHE A 3 18.61 -0.18 17.17
C PHE A 3 18.90 1.27 16.76
N TYR A 4 20.10 1.52 16.25
CA TYR A 4 20.38 2.76 15.54
C TYR A 4 19.56 2.72 14.24
N CYS A 5 18.47 3.49 14.25
CA CYS A 5 17.68 3.85 13.08
C CYS A 5 18.66 4.37 12.02
N ALA A 6 18.77 3.68 10.89
CA ALA A 6 19.65 4.09 9.81
C ALA A 6 19.06 5.35 9.16
N MET A 7 19.32 6.50 9.76
CA MET A 7 19.25 7.78 9.07
C MET A 7 20.37 7.77 8.02
N ASN A 8 20.15 8.42 6.87
CA ASN A 8 21.24 8.58 5.90
C ASN A 8 22.42 9.34 6.53
N ASP A 9 23.58 9.37 5.87
CA ASP A 9 24.81 10.01 6.40
C ASP A 9 24.64 11.50 6.77
N LYS A 10 23.52 12.13 6.37
CA LYS A 10 23.15 13.52 6.68
C LYS A 10 22.17 13.66 7.84
N GLY A 11 21.66 12.55 8.39
CA GLY A 11 20.63 12.57 9.42
C GLY A 11 19.24 12.91 8.88
N GLU A 12 18.97 12.64 7.60
CA GLU A 12 17.65 12.83 6.98
C GLU A 12 16.91 11.50 6.85
N PHE A 13 15.58 11.58 6.91
CA PHE A 13 14.67 10.48 6.68
C PHE A 13 13.63 10.90 5.64
N SER A 14 13.59 10.19 4.52
CA SER A 14 12.79 10.50 3.35
C SER A 14 11.62 9.52 3.22
N VAL A 15 10.40 10.06 3.19
CA VAL A 15 9.17 9.29 3.01
C VAL A 15 8.60 9.60 1.63
N TRP A 16 8.42 8.57 0.81
CA TRP A 16 7.64 8.70 -0.42
C TRP A 16 6.17 8.41 -0.12
N VAL A 17 5.25 9.29 -0.55
CA VAL A 17 3.81 9.12 -0.32
C VAL A 17 3.09 9.03 -1.65
N LEU A 18 2.22 8.03 -1.77
CA LEU A 18 1.40 7.74 -2.93
C LEU A 18 0.03 7.20 -2.50
N GLY A 19 -0.91 7.08 -3.43
CA GLY A 19 -2.27 6.61 -3.18
C GLY A 19 -3.09 6.66 -4.47
N CYS A 20 -4.28 6.06 -4.48
CA CYS A 20 -5.17 6.03 -5.64
C CYS A 20 -4.48 5.49 -6.90
N SER A 21 -3.67 4.45 -6.75
CA SER A 21 -3.00 3.80 -7.87
C SER A 21 -4.01 3.14 -8.82
N HIS A 22 -5.17 2.69 -8.31
CA HIS A 22 -6.24 2.13 -9.14
C HIS A 22 -5.78 1.03 -10.12
N VAL A 23 -4.91 0.16 -9.64
CA VAL A 23 -4.05 -0.76 -10.41
C VAL A 23 -4.78 -1.46 -11.54
N GLY A 24 -5.83 -2.23 -11.25
CA GLY A 24 -6.53 -2.98 -12.30
C GLY A 24 -7.35 -2.08 -13.23
N THR A 25 -7.90 -0.97 -12.73
CA THR A 25 -8.72 -0.06 -13.55
C THR A 25 -7.88 0.70 -14.56
N ASP A 26 -6.75 1.28 -14.13
CA ASP A 26 -5.80 1.97 -15.01
C ASP A 26 -5.23 1.00 -16.06
N LEU A 27 -4.91 -0.24 -15.64
CA LEU A 27 -4.41 -1.26 -16.54
C LEU A 27 -5.46 -1.66 -17.60
N ARG A 28 -6.70 -1.92 -17.19
CA ARG A 28 -7.77 -2.33 -18.11
C ARG A 28 -8.21 -1.22 -19.07
N ARG A 29 -8.22 0.04 -18.63
CA ARG A 29 -8.69 1.17 -19.44
C ARG A 29 -7.62 1.69 -20.40
N ASP A 30 -6.42 1.90 -19.88
CA ASP A 30 -5.38 2.66 -20.56
C ASP A 30 -4.09 1.85 -20.78
N GLY A 31 -4.04 0.59 -20.30
CA GLY A 31 -2.83 -0.24 -20.34
C GLY A 31 -1.75 0.24 -19.38
N ARG A 32 -2.07 1.19 -18.49
CA ARG A 32 -1.12 1.85 -17.60
C ARG A 32 -0.85 0.96 -16.38
N ARG A 33 0.42 0.68 -16.11
CA ARG A 33 0.86 -0.03 -14.90
C ARG A 33 1.08 1.01 -13.79
N SER A 34 0.00 1.64 -13.34
CA SER A 34 0.02 2.88 -12.55
C SER A 34 0.93 2.86 -11.31
N LEU A 35 0.97 1.75 -10.57
CA LEU A 35 1.84 1.59 -9.41
C LEU A 35 3.28 1.27 -9.83
N ALA A 36 3.46 0.32 -10.75
CA ALA A 36 4.77 -0.10 -11.22
C ALA A 36 5.53 1.02 -11.93
N GLU A 37 4.87 1.79 -12.79
CA GLU A 37 5.46 2.95 -13.46
C GLU A 37 5.89 4.01 -12.45
N ALA A 38 5.09 4.27 -11.41
CA ALA A 38 5.46 5.23 -10.36
C ALA A 38 6.70 4.77 -9.58
N ILE A 39 6.80 3.47 -9.27
CA ILE A 39 7.98 2.86 -8.64
C ILE A 39 9.20 2.95 -9.56
N GLU A 40 9.06 2.56 -10.83
CA GLU A 40 10.14 2.64 -11.83
C GLU A 40 10.64 4.08 -11.99
N GLN A 41 9.73 5.06 -12.03
CA GLN A 41 10.05 6.49 -12.12
C GLN A 41 10.78 7.00 -10.87
N ALA A 42 10.33 6.62 -9.67
CA ALA A 42 11.02 6.98 -8.43
C ALA A 42 12.45 6.42 -8.41
N GLU A 43 12.64 5.17 -8.84
CA GLU A 43 13.93 4.51 -8.78
C GLU A 43 14.89 4.87 -9.92
N ARG A 44 14.38 5.16 -11.13
CA ARG A 44 15.17 5.27 -12.37
C ARG A 44 14.98 6.60 -13.10
N GLY A 45 14.03 7.42 -12.69
CA GLY A 45 13.60 8.61 -13.40
C GLY A 45 12.54 8.30 -14.46
N GLY A 46 11.83 9.34 -14.90
CA GLY A 46 10.77 9.22 -15.89
C GLY A 46 11.22 9.54 -17.31
N ASP A 47 10.52 8.96 -18.29
CA ASP A 47 10.82 9.11 -19.72
C ASP A 47 10.71 10.55 -20.24
N GLN A 48 10.09 11.45 -19.47
CA GLN A 48 10.00 12.88 -19.74
C GLN A 48 11.13 13.71 -19.09
N GLY A 49 12.16 13.05 -18.54
CA GLY A 49 13.36 13.69 -17.99
C GLY A 49 13.32 14.03 -16.50
N GLY A 50 12.32 13.55 -15.76
CA GLY A 50 12.31 13.65 -14.30
C GLY A 50 13.39 12.74 -13.69
N PRO A 51 14.28 13.24 -12.81
CA PRO A 51 15.30 12.41 -12.19
C PRO A 51 14.69 11.42 -11.18
N PRO A 52 15.37 10.29 -10.89
CA PRO A 52 15.02 9.47 -9.74
C PRO A 52 15.25 10.25 -8.44
N PHE A 53 14.68 9.76 -7.34
CA PHE A 53 14.92 10.28 -6.00
C PHE A 53 15.05 9.14 -4.99
N ASP A 54 15.82 9.39 -3.93
CA ASP A 54 16.01 8.41 -2.86
C ASP A 54 14.90 8.54 -1.81
N TRP A 55 14.47 7.42 -1.26
CA TRP A 55 13.47 7.32 -0.20
C TRP A 55 13.81 6.15 0.73
N ASP A 56 13.43 6.23 1.99
CA ASP A 56 13.72 5.17 2.97
C ASP A 56 12.55 4.19 3.07
N ILE A 57 11.34 4.73 3.13
CA ILE A 57 10.07 3.99 3.10
C ILE A 57 9.05 4.69 2.20
N ALA A 58 8.05 3.93 1.77
CA ALA A 58 6.90 4.43 1.03
C ALA A 58 5.62 4.24 1.84
N LEU A 59 4.72 5.24 1.82
CA LEU A 59 3.36 5.16 2.35
C LEU A 59 2.38 5.15 1.18
N HIS A 60 1.64 4.05 1.01
CA HIS A 60 0.52 3.99 0.07
C HIS A 60 -0.80 4.20 0.82
N LEU A 61 -1.47 5.32 0.58
CA LEU A 61 -2.63 5.79 1.35
C LEU A 61 -3.97 5.30 0.79
N GLY A 62 -4.05 4.02 0.43
CA GLY A 62 -5.28 3.40 -0.05
C GLY A 62 -5.59 3.59 -1.54
N ASP A 63 -6.69 2.97 -1.95
CA ASP A 63 -7.20 2.88 -3.31
C ASP A 63 -6.18 2.25 -4.27
N LEU A 64 -5.65 1.10 -3.86
CA LEU A 64 -4.86 0.21 -4.72
C LEU A 64 -5.75 -0.39 -5.79
N SER A 65 -6.92 -0.91 -5.40
CA SER A 65 -7.96 -1.22 -6.37
C SER A 65 -8.58 0.07 -6.90
N GLY A 66 -8.89 0.08 -8.19
CA GLY A 66 -9.71 1.12 -8.80
C GLY A 66 -11.10 0.63 -9.17
N SER A 67 -11.46 -0.59 -8.75
CA SER A 67 -12.71 -1.22 -9.14
C SER A 67 -13.90 -0.51 -8.52
N GLN A 68 -15.05 -0.60 -9.20
CA GLN A 68 -16.33 -0.22 -8.60
C GLN A 68 -17.01 -1.43 -7.91
N THR A 69 -16.47 -2.63 -8.09
CA THR A 69 -16.87 -3.84 -7.37
C THR A 69 -15.80 -4.21 -6.34
N ALA A 70 -16.13 -5.14 -5.43
CA ALA A 70 -15.15 -5.68 -4.49
C ALA A 70 -13.94 -6.28 -5.25
N PRO A 71 -12.70 -6.05 -4.78
CA PRO A 71 -11.51 -6.67 -5.35
C PRO A 71 -11.47 -8.18 -5.12
N ASP A 72 -10.84 -8.90 -6.05
CA ASP A 72 -10.66 -10.34 -6.01
C ASP A 72 -9.18 -10.75 -6.01
N ASP A 73 -8.91 -12.05 -6.13
CA ASP A 73 -7.55 -12.56 -6.18
C ASP A 73 -6.77 -12.10 -7.42
N GLU A 74 -7.42 -11.88 -8.57
CA GLU A 74 -6.75 -11.40 -9.79
C GLU A 74 -6.25 -9.95 -9.61
N GLU A 75 -7.09 -9.08 -9.02
CA GLU A 75 -6.69 -7.72 -8.65
C GLU A 75 -5.54 -7.74 -7.62
N GLY A 76 -5.60 -8.64 -6.64
CA GLY A 76 -4.54 -8.85 -5.65
C GLY A 76 -3.20 -9.27 -6.26
N GLU A 77 -3.20 -10.27 -7.13
CA GLU A 77 -2.00 -10.75 -7.83
C GLU A 77 -1.35 -9.64 -8.67
N GLU A 78 -2.16 -8.85 -9.38
CA GLU A 78 -1.67 -7.75 -10.19
C GLU A 78 -1.05 -6.63 -9.33
N VAL A 79 -1.64 -6.31 -8.17
CA VAL A 79 -1.06 -5.36 -7.21
C VAL A 79 0.33 -5.83 -6.76
N ILE A 80 0.49 -7.11 -6.40
CA ILE A 80 1.78 -7.65 -5.98
C ILE A 80 2.78 -7.71 -7.12
N ARG A 81 2.34 -8.05 -8.34
CA ARG A 81 3.19 -7.97 -9.52
C ARG A 81 3.73 -6.57 -9.75
N GLN A 82 2.91 -5.53 -9.55
CA GLN A 82 3.36 -4.15 -9.71
C GLN A 82 4.27 -3.67 -8.58
N PHE A 83 4.03 -4.03 -7.33
CA PHE A 83 5.01 -3.79 -6.25
C PHE A 83 6.36 -4.46 -6.54
N GLY A 84 6.33 -5.65 -7.15
CA GLY A 84 7.51 -6.45 -7.47
C GLY A 84 8.47 -5.85 -8.50
N VAL A 85 8.16 -4.72 -9.14
CA VAL A 85 9.10 -4.04 -10.04
C VAL A 85 10.17 -3.25 -9.29
N SER A 86 9.96 -2.97 -8.00
CA SER A 86 10.94 -2.29 -7.15
C SER A 86 12.22 -3.12 -7.08
N THR A 87 13.34 -2.49 -7.42
CA THR A 87 14.66 -3.12 -7.41
C THR A 87 15.55 -2.57 -6.30
N LYS A 88 15.23 -1.38 -5.77
CA LYS A 88 15.98 -0.76 -4.68
C LYS A 88 15.38 -1.06 -3.30
N HIS A 89 14.07 -1.25 -3.23
CA HIS A 89 13.36 -1.43 -1.97
C HIS A 89 12.60 -2.75 -1.93
N PRO A 90 12.73 -3.54 -0.85
CA PRO A 90 11.95 -4.74 -0.70
C PRO A 90 10.50 -4.38 -0.29
N ARG A 91 9.59 -5.35 -0.40
CA ARG A 91 8.15 -5.15 -0.15
C ARG A 91 7.85 -4.54 1.23
N GLU A 92 8.67 -4.84 2.22
CA GLU A 92 8.56 -4.39 3.61
C GLU A 92 8.80 -2.89 3.79
N HIS A 93 9.40 -2.20 2.81
CA HIS A 93 9.57 -0.74 2.83
C HIS A 93 8.29 0.01 2.45
N PHE A 94 7.29 -0.69 1.90
CA PHE A 94 5.98 -0.14 1.60
C PHE A 94 5.04 -0.40 2.79
N TYR A 95 4.54 0.69 3.37
CA TYR A 95 3.53 0.70 4.42
C TYR A 95 2.22 1.13 3.80
N ASN A 96 1.21 0.29 3.91
CA ASN A 96 -0.06 0.47 3.21
C ASN A 96 -1.16 0.82 4.21
N LEU A 97 -2.01 1.76 3.80
CA LEU A 97 -3.31 2.03 4.41
C LEU A 97 -4.37 1.64 3.38
N ILE A 98 -5.53 1.21 3.85
CA ILE A 98 -6.65 0.85 2.99
C ILE A 98 -7.49 2.09 2.65
N GLY A 99 -8.01 2.15 1.43
CA GLY A 99 -8.98 3.17 0.99
C GLY A 99 -10.35 2.58 0.66
N ASN A 100 -11.30 3.43 0.28
CA ASN A 100 -12.69 3.03 0.02
C ASN A 100 -12.84 2.10 -1.20
N HIS A 101 -11.95 2.20 -2.20
CA HIS A 101 -11.96 1.29 -3.35
C HIS A 101 -11.36 -0.08 -3.04
N ASP A 102 -10.63 -0.18 -1.92
CA ASP A 102 -10.06 -1.44 -1.46
C ASP A 102 -11.04 -2.26 -0.61
N ALA A 103 -12.31 -1.86 -0.52
CA ALA A 103 -13.25 -2.53 0.35
C ALA A 103 -13.71 -3.90 -0.18
N SER A 104 -13.67 -4.92 0.68
CA SER A 104 -14.39 -6.19 0.46
C SER A 104 -15.90 -6.00 0.36
N GLY A 105 -16.56 -6.97 -0.27
CA GLY A 105 -18.02 -7.03 -0.36
C GLY A 105 -18.71 -7.20 1.01
N PRO A 106 -20.02 -6.96 1.08
CA PRO A 106 -20.77 -6.91 2.34
C PRO A 106 -20.98 -8.29 2.96
N ASP A 107 -20.95 -9.34 2.14
CA ASP A 107 -21.09 -10.74 2.55
C ASP A 107 -19.73 -11.48 2.58
N GLU A 108 -18.63 -10.76 2.37
CA GLU A 108 -17.28 -11.32 2.37
C GLU A 108 -16.60 -11.18 3.73
N GLU A 109 -15.53 -11.93 3.94
CA GLU A 109 -14.68 -11.67 5.11
C GLU A 109 -14.14 -10.24 5.03
N CYS A 110 -14.27 -9.55 6.16
CA CYS A 110 -13.77 -8.22 6.44
C CYS A 110 -12.35 -7.98 5.88
N GLN A 111 -12.30 -7.24 4.76
CA GLN A 111 -11.07 -6.81 4.06
C GLN A 111 -10.11 -7.95 3.75
N TRP A 112 -10.64 -9.12 3.42
CA TRP A 112 -9.88 -10.35 3.23
C TRP A 112 -8.77 -10.16 2.19
N TRP A 113 -9.05 -9.51 1.05
CA TRP A 113 -8.09 -9.39 -0.04
C TRP A 113 -6.96 -8.44 0.35
N PHE A 114 -7.28 -7.31 0.99
CA PHE A 114 -6.28 -6.33 1.44
C PHE A 114 -5.37 -6.96 2.51
N ARG A 115 -5.96 -7.71 3.44
CA ARG A 115 -5.21 -8.43 4.48
C ARG A 115 -4.33 -9.55 3.91
N LYS A 116 -4.81 -10.26 2.88
CA LYS A 116 -4.08 -11.34 2.21
C LYS A 116 -2.96 -10.84 1.30
N TRP A 117 -3.30 -9.97 0.36
CA TRP A 117 -2.40 -9.54 -0.71
C TRP A 117 -1.56 -8.34 -0.30
N VAL A 118 -2.18 -7.28 0.22
CA VAL A 118 -1.44 -6.05 0.60
C VAL A 118 -0.74 -6.21 1.95
N ASP A 119 -1.35 -6.95 2.87
CA ASP A 119 -0.75 -7.51 4.08
C ASP A 119 0.09 -6.50 4.90
N PRO A 120 -0.52 -5.40 5.38
CA PRO A 120 0.19 -4.44 6.22
C PRO A 120 0.77 -5.08 7.50
N GLU A 121 0.13 -6.12 8.03
CA GLU A 121 0.54 -6.83 9.24
C GLU A 121 1.68 -7.85 9.00
N GLY A 122 1.88 -8.31 7.76
CA GLY A 122 2.84 -9.37 7.43
C GLY A 122 2.41 -10.74 7.96
N LEU A 123 1.12 -11.05 7.87
CA LEU A 123 0.50 -12.33 8.26
C LEU A 123 0.41 -13.34 7.12
N HIS A 124 0.53 -12.88 5.87
CA HIS A 124 0.37 -13.68 4.65
C HIS A 124 1.56 -13.51 3.69
N PRO A 125 2.82 -13.71 4.15
CA PRO A 125 4.02 -13.48 3.35
C PRO A 125 4.07 -14.35 2.08
N GLU A 126 3.40 -15.51 2.07
CA GLU A 126 3.28 -16.40 0.91
C GLU A 126 2.52 -15.78 -0.27
N HIS A 127 1.68 -14.78 -0.01
CA HIS A 127 0.92 -14.05 -1.01
C HIS A 127 1.51 -12.66 -1.25
N SER A 128 1.79 -11.93 -0.17
CA SER A 128 2.16 -10.52 -0.20
C SER A 128 3.65 -10.29 -0.44
N GLY A 129 4.49 -11.24 -0.04
CA GLY A 129 5.94 -11.07 0.07
C GLY A 129 6.38 -10.20 1.26
N VAL A 130 5.47 -9.80 2.16
CA VAL A 130 5.79 -8.99 3.35
C VAL A 130 6.26 -9.90 4.49
N ASP A 131 7.56 -9.94 4.75
CA ASP A 131 8.08 -10.53 5.98
C ASP A 131 8.14 -9.47 7.09
N ARG A 132 7.22 -9.54 8.06
CA ARG A 132 7.18 -8.57 9.17
C ARG A 132 8.48 -8.46 9.96
N SER A 133 9.30 -9.51 9.98
CA SER A 133 10.60 -9.51 10.69
C SER A 133 11.67 -8.69 9.97
N ARG A 134 11.45 -8.40 8.68
CA ARG A 134 12.34 -7.63 7.80
C ARG A 134 11.92 -6.16 7.64
N ARG A 135 10.82 -5.74 8.27
CA ARG A 135 10.40 -4.32 8.26
C ARG A 135 11.48 -3.46 8.92
N PRO A 136 11.89 -2.34 8.29
CA PRO A 136 12.85 -1.42 8.91
C PRO A 136 12.27 -0.81 10.19
N TYR A 137 10.95 -0.59 10.22
CA TYR A 137 10.21 -0.12 11.39
C TYR A 137 9.03 -1.06 11.68
N PRO A 138 9.06 -1.82 12.79
CA PRO A 138 7.96 -2.70 13.14
C PRO A 138 6.72 -1.87 13.47
N ILE A 139 5.55 -2.43 13.11
CA ILE A 139 4.27 -1.80 13.40
C ILE A 139 3.69 -2.30 14.72
N ASP A 140 2.83 -1.48 15.32
CA ASP A 140 1.97 -1.82 16.45
C ASP A 140 0.52 -1.47 16.08
N GLY A 141 -0.37 -2.47 16.08
CA GLY A 141 -1.74 -2.36 15.60
C GLY A 141 -2.11 -3.44 14.59
N THR A 142 -3.17 -3.20 13.83
CA THR A 142 -3.70 -4.11 12.80
C THR A 142 -3.85 -3.37 11.46
N TRP A 143 -4.27 -4.07 10.40
CA TRP A 143 -4.42 -3.52 9.05
C TRP A 143 -5.24 -2.21 9.00
N GLU A 144 -6.20 -2.02 9.90
CA GLU A 144 -7.11 -0.87 9.95
C GLU A 144 -6.51 0.36 10.62
N ARG A 145 -5.61 0.14 11.58
CA ARG A 145 -4.99 1.17 12.39
C ARG A 145 -3.70 0.63 12.97
N TYR A 146 -2.59 1.25 12.59
CA TYR A 146 -1.30 0.89 13.15
C TYR A 146 -0.39 2.09 13.24
N GLN A 147 0.64 1.96 14.08
CA GLN A 147 1.65 2.96 14.28
C GLN A 147 3.03 2.36 14.12
N PHE A 148 4.00 3.21 13.78
CA PHE A 148 5.42 2.88 13.87
C PHE A 148 6.23 4.15 14.16
N ARG A 149 7.46 3.97 14.64
CA ARG A 149 8.36 5.09 14.97
C ARG A 149 9.64 5.03 14.17
N VAL A 150 10.10 6.22 13.79
CA VAL A 150 11.38 6.46 13.12
C VAL A 150 12.07 7.57 13.90
N GLY A 151 13.05 7.23 14.73
CA GLY A 151 13.68 8.20 15.63
C GLY A 151 12.64 8.93 16.51
N ASN A 152 12.50 10.24 16.29
CA ASN A 152 11.55 11.12 16.98
C ASN A 152 10.19 11.30 16.27
N LEU A 153 9.96 10.62 15.15
CA LEU A 153 8.70 10.67 14.39
C LEU A 153 7.79 9.51 14.77
N LEU A 154 6.51 9.80 15.02
CA LEU A 154 5.45 8.81 15.19
C LEU A 154 4.51 8.89 14.00
N PHE A 155 4.40 7.79 13.27
CA PHE A 155 3.43 7.63 12.19
C PHE A 155 2.19 6.94 12.74
N LEU A 156 1.03 7.53 12.48
CA LEU A 156 -0.29 6.97 12.81
C LEU A 156 -1.04 6.76 11.49
N LEU A 157 -1.20 5.50 11.10
CA LEU A 157 -1.94 5.13 9.91
C LEU A 157 -3.32 4.66 10.37
N MET A 158 -4.36 5.37 9.92
CA MET A 158 -5.73 5.15 10.34
C MET A 158 -6.63 5.11 9.12
N SER A 159 -7.22 3.95 8.87
CA SER A 159 -8.18 3.80 7.79
C SER A 159 -9.41 4.66 8.07
N ASP A 160 -9.95 5.28 7.03
CA ASP A 160 -11.23 6.01 7.06
C ASP A 160 -12.45 5.08 7.11
N ARG A 161 -12.22 3.76 7.22
CA ARG A 161 -13.25 2.74 7.20
C ARG A 161 -14.41 3.04 8.14
N ASN A 162 -15.61 3.01 7.57
CA ASN A 162 -16.86 3.23 8.27
C ASN A 162 -17.69 1.93 8.37
N ASP A 163 -17.32 1.03 9.28
CA ASP A 163 -17.95 -0.29 9.48
C ASP A 163 -19.37 -0.28 10.10
N GLY A 164 -20.12 0.81 9.91
CA GLY A 164 -21.49 0.98 10.40
C GLY A 164 -22.55 0.12 9.70
N GLY A 165 -22.17 -0.79 8.80
CA GLY A 165 -23.06 -1.61 7.97
C GLY A 165 -23.01 -1.22 6.49
N PRO A 166 -23.88 -1.80 5.63
CA PRO A 166 -23.90 -1.46 4.21
C PRO A 166 -24.04 0.05 4.04
N PRO A 167 -23.30 0.67 3.11
CA PRO A 167 -23.27 2.11 3.00
C PRO A 167 -24.68 2.64 2.78
N VAL A 168 -25.10 3.60 3.61
CA VAL A 168 -26.27 4.42 3.34
C VAL A 168 -25.90 5.33 2.16
N GLY A 169 -25.95 4.80 0.93
CA GLY A 169 -25.28 5.42 -0.21
C GLY A 169 -25.20 4.50 -1.43
N ARG A 170 -24.03 4.44 -2.10
CA ARG A 170 -23.79 3.83 -3.43
C ARG A 170 -24.12 2.31 -3.56
N ALA A 171 -24.90 1.71 -2.67
CA ALA A 171 -25.34 0.31 -2.67
C ALA A 171 -25.54 -0.30 -4.08
N GLU A 172 -26.38 0.31 -4.93
CA GLU A 172 -26.64 -0.21 -6.29
C GLU A 172 -25.56 0.13 -7.33
N ARG A 173 -24.67 1.09 -7.06
CA ARG A 173 -23.64 1.60 -7.98
C ARG A 173 -22.22 1.17 -7.63
N GLY A 174 -22.01 0.52 -6.49
CA GLY A 174 -20.71 0.10 -5.99
C GLY A 174 -19.90 1.22 -5.30
N GLY A 175 -18.92 0.79 -4.48
CA GLY A 175 -18.08 1.65 -3.64
C GLY A 175 -18.54 1.71 -2.18
N TYR A 176 -17.62 1.41 -1.25
CA TYR A 176 -17.85 1.40 0.19
C TYR A 176 -16.92 2.44 0.85
N PRO A 177 -17.43 3.59 1.34
CA PRO A 177 -16.66 4.43 2.26
C PRO A 177 -16.42 3.72 3.60
#